data_AF-G2FNP0-F1
#
_entry.id   AF-G2FNP0-F1
#
_cell.length_a   1.000
_cell.length_b   1.000
_cell.length_c   1.000
_cell.angle_alpha   90.00
_cell.angle_beta   90.00
_cell.angle_gamma   90.00
#
_symmetry.space_group_name_H-M   'P 1'
#
loop_
_entity.id
_entity.type
_entity.pdbx_description
1 polymer ?
#
loop_
_entity_poly.entity_id
_entity_poly.type
_entity_poly.pdbx_seq_one_letter_code
_entity_poly.pdbx_strand_id
1 'polypeptide(L)' 'MGAQKEKVTSQEVTKCRVCGNENIKENHNFCTKCGNQLKKNPIIIDFRA' A
#
# COMPACT_ATOMS: atom_id res chain seq x y z
N MET A 1 15.08 -14.91 -22.53
CA MET A 1 14.62 -15.33 -21.21
C MET A 1 13.93 -14.14 -20.55
N GLY A 2 12.62 -14.23 -20.30
CA GLY A 2 11.80 -13.11 -19.83
C GLY A 2 11.74 -13.00 -18.31
N ALA A 3 11.82 -11.78 -17.77
CA ALA A 3 11.61 -11.48 -16.36
C ALA A 3 10.43 -10.50 -16.20
N GLN A 4 9.27 -11.12 -15.96
CA GLN A 4 8.07 -10.69 -15.25
C GLN A 4 7.90 -9.18 -14.96
N LYS A 5 6.97 -8.55 -15.69
CA LYS A 5 6.32 -7.28 -15.33
C LYS A 5 5.17 -7.58 -14.38
N GLU A 6 5.37 -7.40 -13.08
CA GLU A 6 4.27 -7.42 -12.12
C GLU A 6 3.49 -6.10 -12.20
N LYS A 7 2.38 -6.15 -12.93
CA LYS A 7 1.40 -5.08 -13.03
C LYS A 7 0.60 -5.07 -11.72
N VAL A 8 1.12 -4.39 -10.70
CA VAL A 8 0.40 -4.16 -9.44
C VAL A 8 -0.73 -3.17 -9.72
N THR A 9 -1.89 -3.71 -10.07
CA THR A 9 -3.16 -2.97 -10.14
C THR A 9 -3.63 -2.65 -8.72
N SER A 10 -2.99 -1.67 -8.08
CA SER A 10 -3.37 -1.21 -6.74
C SER A 10 -4.53 -0.22 -6.88
N GLN A 11 -5.73 -0.68 -6.54
CA GLN A 11 -6.90 0.16 -6.35
C GLN A 11 -6.52 1.36 -5.45
N GLU A 12 -6.72 2.54 -6.00
CA GLU A 12 -6.36 3.86 -5.52
C GLU A 12 -7.18 4.24 -4.28
N VAL A 13 -6.72 3.81 -3.10
CA VAL A 13 -7.29 4.27 -1.82
C VAL A 13 -6.75 5.66 -1.53
N THR A 14 -7.45 6.69 -1.98
CA THR A 14 -7.09 8.10 -1.75
C THR A 14 -7.51 8.63 -0.37
N LYS A 15 -8.26 7.87 0.42
CA LYS A 15 -8.77 8.32 1.73
C LYS A 15 -8.74 7.24 2.80
N CYS A 16 -8.26 7.60 3.98
CA CYS A 16 -8.32 6.76 5.17
C CYS A 16 -9.76 6.65 5.67
N ARG A 17 -10.28 5.42 5.78
CA ARG A 17 -11.63 5.16 6.30
C ARG A 17 -11.78 5.36 7.82
N VAL A 18 -10.67 5.49 8.55
CA VAL A 18 -10.68 5.62 10.01
C VAL A 18 -10.65 7.08 10.46
N CYS A 19 -9.66 7.86 9.98
CA CYS A 19 -9.49 9.26 10.40
C CYS A 19 -9.91 10.27 9.32
N GLY A 20 -10.35 9.81 8.16
CA GLY A 20 -10.74 10.66 7.03
C GLY A 20 -9.59 11.32 6.27
N ASN A 21 -8.33 11.00 6.58
CA ASN A 21 -7.17 11.60 5.90
C ASN A 21 -7.15 11.27 4.41
N GLU A 22 -7.16 12.30 3.56
CA GLU A 22 -7.11 12.21 2.09
C GLU A 22 -5.70 12.21 1.49
N ASN A 23 -4.67 12.36 2.33
CA ASN A 23 -3.27 12.34 1.91
C ASN A 23 -2.71 10.91 1.92
N ILE A 24 -3.45 9.96 1.31
CA ILE A 24 -3.00 8.57 1.17
C ILE A 24 -2.52 8.34 -0.25
N LYS A 25 -1.25 7.97 -0.36
CA LYS A 25 -0.65 7.55 -1.64
C LYS A 25 -0.82 6.05 -1.84
N GLU A 26 -0.83 5.60 -3.08
CA GLU A 26 -0.96 4.20 -3.46
C GLU A 26 0.08 3.28 -2.78
N ASN A 27 1.26 3.79 -2.45
CA ASN A 27 2.35 3.03 -1.84
C ASN A 27 2.31 3.00 -0.30
N HIS A 28 1.34 3.68 0.32
CA HIS A 28 1.22 3.67 1.78
C HIS A 28 0.46 2.43 2.26
N ASN A 29 1.14 1.61 3.05
CA ASN A 29 0.52 0.47 3.73
C ASN A 29 -0.30 0.91 4.96
N PHE A 30 0.05 2.06 5.55
CA PHE A 30 -0.54 2.62 6.76
C PHE A 30 -0.85 4.10 6.60
N CYS A 31 -1.79 4.61 7.39
CA CYS A 31 -2.11 6.02 7.43
C CYS A 31 -1.00 6.79 8.14
N THR A 32 -0.40 7.77 7.46
CA THR A 32 0.62 8.65 8.05
C THR A 32 0.07 9.58 9.13
N LYS A 33 -1.25 9.74 9.22
CA LYS A 33 -1.91 10.59 10.23
C LYS A 33 -2.32 9.83 11.48
N CYS A 34 -2.93 8.64 11.34
CA CYS A 34 -3.48 7.88 12.47
C CYS A 34 -2.84 6.51 12.71
N GLY A 35 -1.92 6.07 11.84
CA GLY A 35 -1.26 4.77 11.95
C GLY A 35 -2.10 3.56 11.51
N ASN A 36 -3.39 3.74 11.18
CA ASN A 36 -4.24 2.61 10.79
C ASN A 36 -3.78 1.96 9.48
N GLN A 37 -3.84 0.63 9.40
CA GLN A 37 -3.55 -0.10 8.17
C GLN A 37 -4.55 0.25 7.07
N LEU A 38 -4.05 0.55 5.88
CA LEU A 38 -4.85 0.90 4.72
C LEU A 38 -4.94 -0.25 3.72
N LYS A 39 -3.91 -1.12 3.70
CA LYS A 39 -3.87 -2.32 2.89
C LYS A 39 -3.93 -3.56 3.77
N LYS A 40 -4.77 -4.52 3.38
CA LYS A 40 -4.97 -5.79 4.10
C LYS A 40 -3.80 -6.78 3.93
N ASN A 41 -3.09 -6.69 2.80
CA ASN A 41 -1.89 -7.48 2.51
C ASN A 41 -0.74 -6.54 2.10
N PRO A 42 0.11 -6.09 3.04
CA PRO A 42 1.37 -5.46 2.66
C PRO A 42 2.25 -6.49 1.95
N ILE A 43 2.86 -6.12 0.82
CA ILE A 43 3.91 -6.92 0.18
C ILE A 43 5.12 -6.85 1.11
N ILE A 44 5.37 -7.92 1.87
CA ILE A 44 6.56 -8.07 2.69
C ILE A 44 7.60 -8.74 1.79
N ILE A 45 8.53 -7.95 1.24
CA ILE A 45 9.70 -8.49 0.58
C ILE A 45 10.67 -8.97 1.66
N ASP A 46 10.62 -10.27 1.97
CA ASP A 46 11.64 -10.92 2.79
C ASP A 46 12.92 -11.00 1.94
N PHE A 47 13.76 -9.98 2.02
CA PHE A 47 15.06 -9.98 1.37
C PHE A 47 16.00 -10.87 2.19
N ARG A 48 15.87 -12.18 2.00
CA ARG A 48 16.77 -13.18 2.56
C ARG A 48 18.05 -13.18 1.73
N ALA A 49 19.05 -12.44 2.22
CA ALA A 49 20.41 -12.42 1.71
C ALA A 49 21.14 -13.74 1.99
#